data_AF-A0A9D6XBV6-F1
#
_entry.id   AF-A0A9D6XBV6-F1
#
_cell.length_a   1.000
_cell.length_b   1.000
_cell.length_c   1.000
_cell.angle_alpha   90.00
_cell.angle_beta   90.00
_cell.angle_gamma   90.00
#
_symmetry.space_group_name_H-M   'P 1'
#
loop_
_entity.id
_entity.type
_entity.pdbx_description
1 polymer ?
#
loop_
_entity_poly.entity_id
_entity_poly.type
_entity_poly.pdbx_seq_one_letter_code
_entity_poly.pdbx_strand_id
1 'polypeptide(L)'
;MKPTAAIQSPLTLTDEIRMLHAWRMPDMITYQHGADEWWLTPLDDALPLIRLNRAGLELLTSMDGHMTVGELLGRFGKWVCGPEGQNGCWHLERWSLPHYSLCYYGTEPPAGGHRLNIKWDLLLQQIREGWSGRKGFEGGEQLVQFHTRDISQHEGHFDTIETTVSHLFREPSDALQGLTYGRVLARHLRQLGWWATKPRTLVEVGGGLGYVSREIAAELSPAEHNGLHYIFLDLTPPFVKAQLALAGTAGWRCSGMQANAEWLPVRDASVDIVIDNENLADMTPVNLSREELQTGKGRTAVHQEAIDWIRRIRLPFDPALPEEFVFNLGPVRFLSELWRVLKPGGRAILIEFGVETGWPEPVKLPGHTEYEVQYTHMRHAARWLGFQEQYAPLPAVLMMKPDTQVLCTGAAYAIQRFCRAQGKPFAIRAYTETELTRALGGMLPKLSGCHYHAVSDPAWFGLWDFKVMVLEKPGAAPRPAIKETKGFRWYSQR
;
A
#
# COMPACT_ATOMS: atom_id res chain seq x y z
N MET A 1 14.07 -16.01 7.42
CA MET A 1 15.45 -15.49 7.30
C MET A 1 15.39 -14.37 6.27
N LYS A 2 15.69 -13.11 6.62
CA LYS A 2 15.78 -12.04 5.62
C LYS A 2 16.82 -12.45 4.58
N PRO A 3 16.60 -12.18 3.27
CA PRO A 3 17.64 -12.38 2.28
C PRO A 3 18.89 -11.64 2.72
N THR A 4 20.02 -12.32 2.83
CA THR A 4 21.31 -11.66 3.05
C THR A 4 21.57 -10.81 1.81
N ALA A 5 21.38 -9.49 1.93
CA ALA A 5 21.67 -8.57 0.84
C ALA A 5 23.10 -8.82 0.34
N ALA A 6 23.28 -8.94 -0.98
CA ALA A 6 24.58 -9.26 -1.56
C ALA A 6 25.61 -8.23 -1.10
N ILE A 7 26.67 -8.65 -0.42
CA ILE A 7 27.75 -7.76 0.02
C ILE A 7 28.39 -7.16 -1.24
N GLN A 8 28.06 -5.90 -1.54
CA GLN A 8 28.65 -5.18 -2.66
C GLN A 8 30.01 -4.63 -2.23
N SER A 9 31.01 -4.73 -3.12
CA SER A 9 32.32 -4.17 -2.87
C SER A 9 32.28 -2.63 -2.85
N PRO A 10 33.11 -1.96 -2.03
CA PRO A 10 33.32 -0.52 -2.06
C PRO A 10 33.53 0.01 -3.47
N LEU A 11 32.87 1.12 -3.79
CA LEU A 11 32.99 1.80 -5.06
C LEU A 11 34.36 2.48 -5.14
N THR A 12 35.16 2.15 -6.16
CA THR A 12 36.43 2.84 -6.39
C THR A 12 36.16 4.24 -6.93
N LEU A 13 36.57 5.31 -6.24
CA LEU A 13 36.37 6.70 -6.67
C LEU A 13 37.29 7.07 -7.86
N THR A 14 36.96 6.57 -9.05
CA THR A 14 37.63 6.89 -10.32
C THR A 14 37.45 8.36 -10.70
N ASP A 15 38.21 8.85 -11.68
CA ASP A 15 38.07 10.23 -12.17
C ASP A 15 36.66 10.52 -12.71
N GLU A 16 36.01 9.52 -13.34
CA GLU A 16 34.60 9.62 -13.76
C GLU A 16 33.66 9.84 -12.57
N ILE A 17 33.79 9.04 -11.51
CA ILE A 17 32.97 9.17 -10.30
C ILE A 17 33.24 10.50 -9.59
N ARG A 18 34.50 10.97 -9.57
CA ARG A 18 34.86 12.24 -8.94
C ARG A 18 34.22 13.45 -9.61
N MET A 19 33.87 13.36 -10.88
CA MET A 19 33.15 14.42 -11.60
C MET A 19 31.64 14.43 -11.33
N LEU A 20 31.08 13.36 -10.74
CA LEU A 20 29.67 13.30 -10.39
C LEU A 20 29.35 14.25 -9.24
N HIS A 21 28.15 14.81 -9.25
CA HIS A 21 27.59 15.53 -8.12
C HIS A 21 27.11 14.55 -7.05
N ALA A 22 27.19 14.97 -5.79
CA ALA A 22 26.75 14.19 -4.65
C ALA A 22 25.47 14.78 -4.07
N TRP A 23 24.43 13.95 -4.00
CA TRP A 23 23.17 14.28 -3.34
C TRP A 23 22.99 13.40 -2.11
N ARG A 24 22.61 14.02 -1.01
CA ARG A 24 22.12 13.33 0.18
C ARG A 24 20.78 12.71 -0.18
N MET A 25 20.60 11.47 0.22
CA MET A 25 19.30 10.82 0.09
C MET A 25 18.22 11.65 0.83
N PRO A 26 17.06 11.92 0.20
CA PRO A 26 15.94 12.49 0.94
C PRO A 26 15.55 11.53 2.07
N ASP A 27 14.91 12.06 3.12
CA ASP A 27 14.54 11.33 4.34
C ASP A 27 15.69 10.83 5.23
N MET A 28 16.92 11.25 4.95
CA MET A 28 17.98 11.19 5.95
C MET A 28 17.74 12.24 7.04
N ILE A 29 17.12 11.79 8.13
CA ILE A 29 16.86 12.66 9.28
C ILE A 29 18.09 12.67 10.18
N THR A 30 18.57 13.86 10.49
CA THR A 30 19.56 14.06 11.56
C THR A 30 18.88 14.59 12.81
N TYR A 31 19.22 14.03 13.98
CA TYR A 31 18.74 14.46 15.28
C TYR A 31 19.88 15.06 16.12
N GLN A 32 19.74 16.30 16.55
CA GLN A 32 20.67 16.96 17.46
C GLN A 32 20.39 16.52 18.91
N HIS A 33 21.20 15.62 19.43
CA HIS A 33 21.07 15.15 20.82
C HIS A 33 21.67 16.17 21.81
N GLY A 34 22.82 16.74 21.47
CA GLY A 34 23.55 17.73 22.28
C GLY A 34 24.15 18.86 21.42
N ALA A 35 24.83 19.81 22.05
CA ALA A 35 25.36 21.00 21.36
C ALA A 35 26.31 20.65 20.19
N ASP A 36 27.14 19.61 20.36
CA ASP A 36 28.10 19.12 19.37
C ASP A 36 27.89 17.64 19.02
N GLU A 37 26.67 17.13 19.21
CA GLU A 37 26.34 15.73 19.00
C GLU A 37 25.07 15.58 18.16
N TRP A 38 25.23 15.00 16.98
CA TRP A 38 24.14 14.67 16.07
C TRP A 38 24.09 13.17 15.87
N TRP A 39 22.91 12.69 15.51
CA TRP A 39 22.68 11.29 15.17
C TRP A 39 21.97 11.23 13.84
N LEU A 40 22.30 10.21 13.06
CA LEU A 40 21.72 9.95 11.76
C LEU A 40 21.08 8.57 11.77
N THR A 41 19.92 8.46 11.12
CA THR A 41 19.29 7.19 10.79
C THR A 41 19.69 6.80 9.36
N PRO A 42 20.48 5.73 9.17
CA PRO A 42 20.58 5.10 7.86
C PRO A 42 19.20 4.66 7.37
N LEU A 43 19.03 4.55 6.06
CA LEU A 43 17.79 4.06 5.48
C LEU A 43 17.53 2.60 5.87
N ASP A 44 18.58 1.77 5.93
CA ASP A 44 18.47 0.40 6.41
C ASP A 44 18.24 0.35 7.94
N ASP A 45 17.13 -0.24 8.34
CA ASP A 45 16.73 -0.40 9.74
C ASP A 45 17.59 -1.40 10.52
N ALA A 46 18.32 -2.28 9.84
CA ALA A 46 19.26 -3.21 10.46
C ALA A 46 20.54 -2.50 10.93
N LEU A 47 20.88 -1.36 10.34
CA LEU A 47 22.04 -0.58 10.76
C LEU A 47 21.75 0.17 12.06
N PRO A 48 22.74 0.34 12.96
CA PRO A 48 22.56 1.18 14.14
C PRO A 48 22.42 2.67 13.78
N LEU A 49 21.90 3.47 14.71
CA LEU A 49 21.99 4.92 14.61
C LEU A 49 23.46 5.34 14.56
N ILE A 50 23.81 6.23 13.64
CA ILE A 50 25.19 6.69 13.43
C ILE A 50 25.37 8.02 14.15
N ARG A 51 26.29 8.05 15.11
CA ARG A 51 26.68 9.32 15.75
C ARG A 51 27.53 10.13 14.78
N LEU A 52 27.18 11.39 14.61
CA LEU A 52 27.88 12.38 13.81
C LEU A 52 28.49 13.45 14.73
N ASN A 53 29.73 13.81 14.44
CA ASN A 53 30.32 15.05 14.91
C ASN A 53 30.04 16.17 13.88
N ARG A 54 30.48 17.39 14.18
CA ARG A 54 30.31 18.55 13.29
C ARG A 54 30.85 18.32 11.88
N ALA A 55 32.01 17.68 11.74
CA ALA A 55 32.60 17.39 10.42
C ALA A 55 31.74 16.40 9.61
N GLY A 56 31.20 15.37 10.26
CA GLY A 56 30.27 14.43 9.63
C GLY A 56 28.95 15.08 9.21
N LEU A 57 28.42 15.99 10.04
CA LEU A 57 27.25 16.80 9.67
C LEU A 57 27.55 17.70 8.47
N GLU A 58 28.66 18.44 8.50
CA GLU A 58 29.09 19.33 7.40
C GLU A 58 29.29 18.55 6.09
N LEU A 59 29.87 17.35 6.17
CA LEU A 59 30.01 16.44 5.02
C LEU A 59 28.63 16.08 4.44
N LEU A 60 27.68 15.66 5.27
CA LEU A 60 26.33 15.30 4.80
C LEU A 60 25.54 16.48 4.25
N THR A 61 25.66 17.67 4.85
CA THR A 61 25.01 18.88 4.35
C THR A 61 25.65 19.40 3.07
N SER A 62 26.90 19.04 2.81
CA SER A 62 27.62 19.38 1.57
C SER A 62 27.18 18.51 0.38
N MET A 63 26.45 17.42 0.63
CA MET A 63 25.85 16.57 -0.42
C MET A 63 24.50 17.16 -0.84
N ASP A 64 24.50 18.37 -1.35
CA ASP A 64 23.29 19.12 -1.74
C ASP A 64 23.02 19.07 -3.26
N GLY A 65 23.82 18.32 -4.01
CA GLY A 65 23.78 18.27 -5.46
C GLY A 65 24.62 19.31 -6.17
N HIS A 66 25.25 20.24 -5.44
CA HIS A 66 26.15 21.23 -6.03
C HIS A 66 27.61 20.80 -5.95
N MET A 67 28.01 20.16 -4.84
CA MET A 67 29.39 19.65 -4.72
C MET A 67 29.59 18.34 -5.48
N THR A 68 30.72 18.25 -6.17
CA THR A 68 31.19 17.01 -6.79
C THR A 68 31.81 16.07 -5.76
N VAL A 69 31.84 14.77 -6.08
CA VAL A 69 32.51 13.76 -5.25
C VAL A 69 34.00 14.08 -5.09
N GLY A 70 34.64 14.63 -6.12
CA GLY A 70 36.03 15.08 -6.07
C GLY A 70 36.26 16.21 -5.08
N GLU A 71 35.35 17.20 -5.03
CA GLU A 71 35.41 18.30 -4.06
C GLU A 71 35.17 17.81 -2.63
N LEU A 72 34.21 16.90 -2.43
CA LEU A 72 33.98 16.26 -1.13
C LEU A 72 35.21 15.47 -0.68
N LEU A 73 35.84 14.72 -1.59
CA LEU A 73 37.07 13.98 -1.30
C LEU A 73 38.23 14.93 -0.96
N GLY A 74 38.38 16.05 -1.68
CA GLY A 74 39.40 17.05 -1.38
C GLY A 74 39.22 17.70 -0.02
N ARG A 75 37.97 17.99 0.36
CA ARG A 75 37.63 18.65 1.62
C ARG A 75 37.65 17.70 2.82
N PHE A 76 37.08 16.52 2.68
CA PHE A 76 36.80 15.59 3.78
C PHE A 76 37.61 14.28 3.73
N GLY A 77 38.19 13.92 2.58
CA GLY A 77 38.78 12.61 2.34
C GLY A 77 39.91 12.19 3.28
N LYS A 78 40.72 13.14 3.74
CA LYS A 78 41.85 12.92 4.66
C LYS A 78 41.46 12.88 6.14
N TRP A 79 40.24 13.29 6.48
CA TRP A 79 39.81 13.40 7.88
C TRP A 79 39.30 12.07 8.38
N VAL A 80 39.65 11.71 9.61
CA VAL A 80 39.12 10.52 10.29
C VAL A 80 37.72 10.83 10.81
N CYS A 81 36.74 10.04 10.36
CA CYS A 81 35.32 10.24 10.67
C CYS A 81 34.65 8.99 11.29
N GLY A 82 35.35 7.85 11.34
CA GLY A 82 34.84 6.59 11.89
C GLY A 82 35.43 6.20 13.26
N PRO A 83 34.71 5.38 14.05
CA PRO A 83 35.17 4.92 15.37
C PRO A 83 36.39 3.98 15.30
N GLU A 84 36.61 3.35 14.14
CA GLU A 84 37.73 2.44 13.87
C GLU A 84 38.86 3.16 13.08
N GLY A 85 38.83 4.49 13.00
CA GLY A 85 39.89 5.29 12.39
C GLY A 85 39.78 5.46 10.87
N GLN A 86 38.65 5.08 10.25
CA GLN A 86 38.44 5.28 8.83
C GLN A 86 38.32 6.77 8.46
N ASN A 87 38.86 7.11 7.29
CA ASN A 87 38.85 8.47 6.77
C ASN A 87 37.63 8.74 5.86
N GLY A 88 37.42 10.01 5.50
CA GLY A 88 36.31 10.41 4.62
C GLY A 88 36.33 9.71 3.26
N CYS A 89 37.51 9.37 2.73
CA CYS A 89 37.62 8.59 1.48
C CYS A 89 36.96 7.22 1.62
N TRP A 90 37.30 6.49 2.69
CA TRP A 90 36.71 5.18 2.97
C TRP A 90 35.18 5.24 3.06
N HIS A 91 34.64 6.31 3.64
CA HIS A 91 33.21 6.51 3.77
C HIS A 91 32.54 6.83 2.42
N LEU A 92 33.10 7.75 1.63
CA LEU A 92 32.57 8.12 0.31
C LEU A 92 32.54 6.94 -0.68
N GLU A 93 33.51 6.03 -0.61
CA GLU A 93 33.53 4.78 -1.40
C GLU A 93 32.37 3.83 -1.05
N ARG A 94 31.76 3.98 0.13
CA ARG A 94 30.76 3.05 0.67
C ARG A 94 29.37 3.64 0.72
N TRP A 95 29.25 4.95 0.92
CA TRP A 95 27.97 5.61 1.15
C TRP A 95 27.02 5.61 -0.05
N SER A 96 27.52 5.45 -1.27
CA SER A 96 26.69 5.23 -2.46
C SER A 96 26.26 3.78 -2.66
N LEU A 97 26.76 2.84 -1.86
CA LEU A 97 26.36 1.44 -1.95
C LEU A 97 25.02 1.20 -1.25
N PRO A 98 24.18 0.26 -1.74
CA PRO A 98 22.88 -0.08 -1.16
C PRO A 98 22.89 -0.31 0.35
N HIS A 99 23.96 -0.93 0.89
CA HIS A 99 24.10 -1.23 2.32
C HIS A 99 24.28 0.01 3.21
N TYR A 100 24.74 1.13 2.67
CA TYR A 100 24.93 2.36 3.43
C TYR A 100 23.93 3.42 2.99
N SER A 101 23.77 3.59 1.66
CA SER A 101 22.78 4.42 0.98
C SER A 101 22.55 5.79 1.62
N LEU A 102 23.64 6.50 1.90
CA LEU A 102 23.59 7.85 2.46
C LEU A 102 23.64 8.92 1.36
N CYS A 103 24.11 8.56 0.17
CA CYS A 103 24.20 9.50 -0.94
C CYS A 103 24.06 8.83 -2.29
N TYR A 104 23.68 9.61 -3.29
CA TYR A 104 23.67 9.24 -4.70
C TYR A 104 24.73 10.07 -5.41
N TYR A 105 25.43 9.43 -6.35
CA TYR A 105 26.36 10.09 -7.25
C TYR A 105 25.81 10.04 -8.67
N GLY A 106 25.77 11.18 -9.35
CA GLY A 106 25.17 11.31 -10.68
C GLY A 106 25.48 12.66 -11.33
N THR A 107 25.03 12.85 -12.56
CA THR A 107 25.20 14.11 -13.31
C THR A 107 23.99 15.03 -13.17
N GLU A 108 22.83 14.47 -12.88
CA GLU A 108 21.57 15.18 -12.69
C GLU A 108 20.88 14.67 -11.42
N PRO A 109 20.07 15.50 -10.75
CA PRO A 109 19.20 14.98 -9.72
C PRO A 109 18.21 13.98 -10.36
N PRO A 110 17.85 12.89 -9.68
CA PRO A 110 16.68 12.09 -9.99
C PRO A 110 15.44 12.99 -10.15
N ALA A 111 15.09 13.33 -11.39
CA ALA A 111 14.03 14.29 -11.71
C ALA A 111 12.74 13.56 -12.15
N GLY A 112 11.61 13.95 -11.57
CA GLY A 112 10.29 13.43 -11.88
C GLY A 112 9.81 13.87 -13.27
N GLY A 113 9.59 12.92 -14.17
CA GLY A 113 9.03 13.21 -15.50
C GLY A 113 8.47 12.00 -16.24
N HIS A 114 8.95 10.78 -15.97
CA HIS A 114 8.42 9.58 -16.59
C HIS A 114 8.28 8.46 -15.56
N ARG A 115 7.15 7.76 -15.61
CA ARG A 115 6.73 6.64 -14.74
C ARG A 115 7.78 5.52 -14.55
N LEU A 116 8.91 5.57 -15.26
CA LEU A 116 9.93 4.52 -15.33
C LEU A 116 11.33 4.95 -14.84
N ASN A 117 11.59 6.24 -14.60
CA ASN A 117 12.93 6.69 -14.19
C ASN A 117 12.90 7.23 -12.76
N ILE A 118 12.99 6.27 -11.83
CA ILE A 118 13.37 6.35 -10.41
C ILE A 118 13.18 7.73 -9.74
N LYS A 119 12.06 7.86 -9.03
CA LYS A 119 11.88 8.90 -8.02
C LYS A 119 12.83 8.62 -6.87
N TRP A 120 13.33 9.68 -6.23
CA TRP A 120 14.09 9.54 -5.00
C TRP A 120 13.40 8.62 -3.99
N ASP A 121 12.12 8.84 -3.71
CA ASP A 121 11.39 8.06 -2.72
C ASP A 121 11.21 6.59 -3.14
N LEU A 122 11.03 6.33 -4.44
CA LEU A 122 11.06 4.97 -4.96
C LEU A 122 12.43 4.34 -4.72
N LEU A 123 13.54 5.03 -5.05
CA LEU A 123 14.90 4.59 -4.77
C LEU A 123 15.11 4.25 -3.29
N LEU A 124 14.64 5.14 -2.39
CA LEU A 124 14.69 4.96 -0.94
C LEU A 124 13.90 3.72 -0.53
N GLN A 125 12.70 3.53 -1.05
CA GLN A 125 11.87 2.35 -0.81
C GLN A 125 12.60 1.08 -1.27
N GLN A 126 13.17 1.07 -2.48
CA GLN A 126 13.92 -0.08 -2.99
C GLN A 126 15.09 -0.45 -2.08
N ILE A 127 15.80 0.56 -1.59
CA ILE A 127 16.94 0.39 -0.69
C ILE A 127 16.47 -0.18 0.67
N ARG A 128 15.44 0.40 1.28
CA ARG A 128 14.93 0.05 2.62
C ARG A 128 14.33 -1.33 2.69
N GLU A 129 13.48 -1.63 1.72
CA GLU A 129 12.79 -2.92 1.63
C GLU A 129 13.71 -4.01 1.09
N GLY A 130 14.97 -3.66 0.81
CA GLY A 130 15.94 -4.57 0.25
C GLY A 130 15.42 -5.18 -1.04
N TRP A 131 14.76 -4.37 -1.89
CA TRP A 131 14.30 -4.74 -3.23
C TRP A 131 15.52 -5.20 -4.02
N SER A 132 15.84 -6.48 -3.84
CA SER A 132 16.71 -7.18 -4.73
C SER A 132 15.93 -7.20 -6.03
N GLY A 133 16.42 -6.50 -7.05
CA GLY A 133 15.91 -6.57 -8.40
C GLY A 133 16.08 -7.97 -9.01
N ARG A 134 15.70 -9.03 -8.29
CA ARG A 134 15.43 -10.35 -8.83
C ARG A 134 14.23 -10.17 -9.77
N LYS A 135 14.55 -9.93 -11.03
CA LYS A 135 13.61 -10.04 -12.14
C LYS A 135 13.02 -11.44 -12.09
N GLY A 136 11.72 -11.55 -11.83
CA GLY A 136 11.05 -12.84 -11.82
C GLY A 136 9.64 -12.78 -11.23
N PHE A 137 8.75 -13.51 -11.88
CA PHE A 137 7.40 -13.79 -11.40
C PHE A 137 7.47 -14.75 -10.20
N GLU A 138 6.98 -14.29 -9.06
CA GLU A 138 6.76 -15.05 -7.84
C GLU A 138 5.27 -15.40 -7.77
N GLY A 139 4.90 -16.62 -8.18
CA GLY A 139 3.50 -17.01 -8.35
C GLY A 139 2.70 -17.06 -7.04
N GLY A 140 1.37 -17.22 -7.15
CA GLY A 140 0.44 -17.15 -6.01
C GLY A 140 0.67 -18.14 -4.86
N GLU A 141 1.37 -19.25 -5.08
CA GLU A 141 1.70 -20.20 -4.00
C GLU A 141 2.63 -19.58 -2.93
N GLN A 142 3.52 -18.67 -3.32
CA GLN A 142 4.44 -18.00 -2.39
C GLN A 142 3.69 -16.99 -1.51
N LEU A 143 2.77 -16.21 -2.10
CA LEU A 143 1.86 -15.32 -1.39
C LEU A 143 1.05 -16.08 -0.32
N VAL A 144 0.38 -17.17 -0.71
CA VAL A 144 -0.41 -17.98 0.24
C VAL A 144 0.46 -18.56 1.35
N GLN A 145 1.68 -19.01 1.05
CA GLN A 145 2.60 -19.51 2.07
C GLN A 145 3.00 -18.44 3.08
N PHE A 146 3.28 -17.23 2.61
CA PHE A 146 3.64 -16.10 3.47
C PHE A 146 2.53 -15.79 4.48
N HIS A 147 1.29 -15.56 4.02
CA HIS A 147 0.17 -15.21 4.90
C HIS A 147 -0.25 -16.34 5.84
N THR A 148 -0.08 -17.61 5.42
CA THR A 148 -0.50 -18.75 6.23
C THR A 148 0.54 -19.24 7.23
N ARG A 149 1.84 -19.02 6.97
CA ARG A 149 2.94 -19.63 7.75
C ARG A 149 3.96 -18.65 8.29
N ASP A 150 4.24 -17.56 7.58
CA ASP A 150 5.37 -16.69 7.92
C ASP A 150 4.96 -15.52 8.82
N ILE A 151 3.68 -15.12 8.78
CA ILE A 151 3.12 -14.14 9.71
C ILE A 151 2.77 -14.85 11.03
N SER A 152 3.70 -14.79 11.99
CA SER A 152 3.56 -15.43 13.31
C SER A 152 3.08 -14.48 14.41
N GLN A 153 3.20 -13.15 14.22
CA GLN A 153 2.75 -12.11 15.15
C GLN A 153 2.16 -10.92 14.39
N HIS A 154 1.20 -10.22 14.98
CA HIS A 154 0.54 -9.06 14.36
C HIS A 154 1.15 -7.71 14.75
N GLU A 155 1.94 -7.64 15.83
CA GLU A 155 2.52 -6.38 16.31
C GLU A 155 3.60 -5.88 15.36
N GLY A 156 3.51 -4.62 14.96
CA GLY A 156 4.49 -3.97 14.09
C GLY A 156 4.45 -4.39 12.62
N HIS A 157 3.58 -5.32 12.20
CA HIS A 157 3.51 -5.78 10.79
C HIS A 157 3.30 -4.61 9.82
N PHE A 158 2.24 -3.84 9.99
CA PHE A 158 1.96 -2.68 9.13
C PHE A 158 2.92 -1.49 9.37
N ASP A 159 3.68 -1.48 10.47
CA ASP A 159 4.70 -0.47 10.76
C ASP A 159 6.09 -0.85 10.21
N THR A 160 6.30 -2.08 9.73
CA THR A 160 7.64 -2.59 9.37
C THR A 160 7.71 -3.48 8.12
N ILE A 161 6.58 -4.02 7.66
CA ILE A 161 6.52 -4.98 6.56
C ILE A 161 5.69 -4.40 5.41
N GLU A 162 4.46 -3.96 5.67
CA GLU A 162 3.54 -3.52 4.62
C GLU A 162 2.68 -2.36 5.12
N THR A 163 3.12 -1.13 4.89
CA THR A 163 2.34 0.04 5.31
C THR A 163 1.24 0.31 4.30
N THR A 164 -0.01 0.24 4.74
CA THR A 164 -1.20 0.51 3.91
C THR A 164 -1.68 1.95 4.05
N VAL A 165 -2.45 2.45 3.07
CA VAL A 165 -3.09 3.78 3.11
C VAL A 165 -4.00 3.87 4.33
N SER A 166 -4.81 2.84 4.56
CA SER A 166 -5.71 2.77 5.71
C SER A 166 -4.96 2.83 7.05
N HIS A 167 -3.75 2.26 7.13
CA HIS A 167 -2.89 2.37 8.30
C HIS A 167 -2.31 3.78 8.47
N LEU A 168 -1.79 4.40 7.40
CA LEU A 168 -1.23 5.77 7.44
C LEU A 168 -2.24 6.81 7.96
N PHE A 169 -3.53 6.59 7.67
CA PHE A 169 -4.64 7.46 8.04
C PHE A 169 -5.58 6.86 9.11
N ARG A 170 -5.09 5.91 9.93
CA ARG A 170 -5.90 5.23 10.97
C ARG A 170 -6.31 6.12 12.14
N GLU A 171 -5.66 7.27 12.30
CA GLU A 171 -5.96 8.29 13.31
C GLU A 171 -6.38 9.59 12.62
N PRO A 172 -7.16 10.46 13.31
CA PRO A 172 -7.60 11.74 12.77
C PRO A 172 -6.46 12.52 12.13
N SER A 173 -6.66 12.94 10.88
CA SER A 173 -5.66 13.71 10.15
C SER A 173 -6.22 14.96 9.48
N ASP A 174 -5.42 16.02 9.37
CA ASP A 174 -5.77 17.24 8.66
C ASP A 174 -6.06 16.97 7.17
N ALA A 175 -5.33 16.02 6.55
CA ALA A 175 -5.58 15.56 5.19
C ALA A 175 -6.98 14.96 4.98
N LEU A 176 -7.56 14.39 6.04
CA LEU A 176 -8.91 13.86 6.11
C LEU A 176 -9.84 14.73 6.95
N GLN A 177 -9.55 16.04 7.07
CA GLN A 177 -10.41 17.02 7.73
C GLN A 177 -10.72 16.68 9.20
N GLY A 178 -9.73 16.16 9.91
CA GLY A 178 -9.83 15.73 11.31
C GLY A 178 -10.53 14.38 11.51
N LEU A 179 -10.66 13.57 10.46
CA LEU A 179 -11.26 12.24 10.51
C LEU A 179 -10.24 11.14 10.24
N THR A 180 -10.61 9.91 10.55
CA THR A 180 -9.87 8.70 10.19
C THR A 180 -10.31 8.19 8.83
N TYR A 181 -9.46 7.39 8.18
CA TYR A 181 -9.78 6.71 6.94
C TYR A 181 -11.13 5.97 6.99
N GLY A 182 -11.33 5.12 8.01
CA GLY A 182 -12.56 4.32 8.13
C GLY A 182 -13.82 5.17 8.37
N ARG A 183 -13.72 6.31 9.04
CA ARG A 183 -14.87 7.24 9.20
C ARG A 183 -15.21 7.94 7.90
N VAL A 184 -14.20 8.40 7.14
CA VAL A 184 -14.42 8.99 5.81
C VAL A 184 -15.06 7.98 4.88
N LEU A 185 -14.55 6.74 4.87
CA LEU A 185 -15.13 5.64 4.11
C LEU A 185 -16.59 5.39 4.51
N ALA A 186 -16.90 5.24 5.79
CA ALA A 186 -18.28 5.06 6.26
C ALA A 186 -19.22 6.19 5.83
N ARG A 187 -18.77 7.45 5.88
CA ARG A 187 -19.54 8.61 5.39
C ARG A 187 -19.81 8.52 3.90
N HIS A 188 -18.79 8.17 3.11
CA HIS A 188 -18.94 8.00 1.68
C HIS A 188 -19.97 6.90 1.35
N LEU A 189 -19.85 5.73 1.99
CA LEU A 189 -20.81 4.64 1.79
C LEU A 189 -22.25 5.04 2.21
N ARG A 190 -22.39 5.84 3.27
CA ARG A 190 -23.69 6.41 3.68
C ARG A 190 -24.25 7.37 2.62
N GLN A 191 -23.41 8.23 2.02
CA GLN A 191 -23.80 9.13 0.93
C GLN A 191 -24.24 8.38 -0.32
N LEU A 192 -23.64 7.21 -0.60
CA LEU A 192 -24.08 6.29 -1.65
C LEU A 192 -25.39 5.56 -1.32
N GLY A 193 -25.98 5.80 -0.14
CA GLY A 193 -27.25 5.20 0.28
C GLY A 193 -27.13 3.74 0.74
N TRP A 194 -25.94 3.29 1.18
CA TRP A 194 -25.74 1.89 1.56
C TRP A 194 -26.53 1.45 2.80
N TRP A 195 -26.94 2.41 3.62
CA TRP A 195 -27.83 2.19 4.77
C TRP A 195 -29.31 2.53 4.50
N ALA A 196 -29.68 2.90 3.26
CA ALA A 196 -31.08 3.19 2.91
C ALA A 196 -31.99 1.98 3.16
N THR A 197 -31.50 0.79 2.82
CA THR A 197 -32.03 -0.48 3.32
C THR A 197 -31.04 -0.99 4.35
N LYS A 198 -31.49 -1.16 5.59
CA LYS A 198 -30.61 -1.55 6.69
C LYS A 198 -29.93 -2.91 6.41
N PRO A 199 -28.58 -2.95 6.27
CA PRO A 199 -27.86 -4.19 6.06
C PRO A 199 -27.92 -5.07 7.31
N ARG A 200 -27.85 -6.40 7.12
CA ARG A 200 -27.80 -7.38 8.21
C ARG A 200 -26.48 -8.13 8.25
N THR A 201 -25.78 -8.22 7.13
CA THR A 201 -24.50 -8.95 7.02
C THR A 201 -23.51 -8.16 6.19
N LEU A 202 -22.38 -7.85 6.81
CA LEU A 202 -21.22 -7.20 6.19
C LEU A 202 -20.04 -8.18 6.29
N VAL A 203 -19.33 -8.39 5.18
CA VAL A 203 -18.08 -9.16 5.15
C VAL A 203 -16.93 -8.21 4.85
N GLU A 204 -15.90 -8.21 5.68
CA GLU A 204 -14.63 -7.52 5.41
C GLU A 204 -13.58 -8.58 5.07
N VAL A 205 -12.97 -8.44 3.91
CA VAL A 205 -11.89 -9.30 3.41
C VAL A 205 -10.56 -8.61 3.68
N GLY A 206 -9.61 -9.33 4.28
CA GLY A 206 -8.27 -8.81 4.52
C GLY A 206 -8.28 -7.60 5.47
N GLY A 207 -9.04 -7.64 6.56
CA GLY A 207 -9.26 -6.48 7.43
C GLY A 207 -8.04 -5.98 8.23
N GLY A 208 -6.83 -6.50 7.95
CA GLY A 208 -5.59 -6.18 8.65
C GLY A 208 -5.73 -6.29 10.17
N LEU A 209 -5.40 -5.23 10.91
CA LEU A 209 -5.58 -5.19 12.37
C LEU A 209 -7.01 -4.80 12.83
N GLY A 210 -7.95 -4.61 11.89
CA GLY A 210 -9.35 -4.29 12.15
C GLY A 210 -9.65 -2.80 12.34
N TYR A 211 -8.71 -1.90 12.04
CA TYR A 211 -8.90 -0.46 12.26
C TYR A 211 -10.06 0.13 11.46
N VAL A 212 -10.26 -0.31 10.21
CA VAL A 212 -11.37 0.14 9.36
C VAL A 212 -12.70 -0.22 10.02
N SER A 213 -12.88 -1.48 10.43
CA SER A 213 -14.09 -1.93 11.13
C SER A 213 -14.42 -1.11 12.39
N ARG A 214 -13.39 -0.77 13.19
CA ARG A 214 -13.54 0.03 14.41
C ARG A 214 -14.05 1.42 14.09
N GLU A 215 -13.45 2.06 13.09
CA GLU A 215 -13.78 3.42 12.70
C GLU A 215 -15.14 3.51 11.99
N ILE A 216 -15.52 2.50 11.22
CA ILE A 216 -16.88 2.39 10.68
C ILE A 216 -17.89 2.33 11.83
N ALA A 217 -17.66 1.48 12.85
CA ALA A 217 -18.56 1.39 14.00
C ALA A 217 -18.76 2.73 14.69
N ALA A 218 -17.67 3.49 14.85
CA ALA A 218 -17.69 4.80 15.52
C ALA A 218 -18.40 5.89 14.70
N GLU A 219 -18.51 5.75 13.38
CA GLU A 219 -19.24 6.67 12.50
C GLU A 219 -20.73 6.31 12.38
N LEU A 220 -21.10 5.05 12.59
CA LEU A 220 -22.49 4.61 12.52
C LEU A 220 -23.29 5.01 13.76
N SER A 221 -24.54 5.41 13.55
CA SER A 221 -25.49 5.59 14.64
C SER A 221 -25.85 4.25 15.29
N PRO A 222 -26.30 4.22 16.57
CA PRO A 222 -26.74 3.00 17.22
C PRO A 222 -27.82 2.24 16.43
N ALA A 223 -28.70 2.97 15.72
CA ALA A 223 -29.74 2.40 14.89
C ALA A 223 -29.20 1.71 13.62
N GLU A 224 -28.21 2.31 12.97
CA GLU A 224 -27.52 1.72 11.81
C GLU A 224 -26.69 0.50 12.21
N HIS A 225 -26.05 0.57 13.36
CA HIS A 225 -25.19 -0.49 13.89
C HIS A 225 -25.97 -1.70 14.42
N ASN A 226 -27.13 -1.49 15.06
CA ASN A 226 -27.88 -2.56 15.73
C ASN A 226 -28.30 -3.70 14.78
N GLY A 227 -27.94 -4.95 15.10
CA GLY A 227 -28.37 -6.12 14.35
C GLY A 227 -27.59 -6.40 13.05
N LEU A 228 -26.58 -5.59 12.74
CA LEU A 228 -25.60 -5.88 11.70
C LEU A 228 -24.59 -6.91 12.22
N HIS A 229 -24.37 -7.99 11.47
CA HIS A 229 -23.35 -8.98 11.74
C HIS A 229 -22.11 -8.71 10.87
N TYR A 230 -20.97 -8.47 11.51
CA TYR A 230 -19.70 -8.15 10.87
C TYR A 230 -18.82 -9.40 10.78
N ILE A 231 -18.50 -9.85 9.58
CA ILE A 231 -17.75 -11.08 9.34
C ILE A 231 -16.37 -10.72 8.80
N PHE A 232 -15.33 -11.08 9.52
CA PHE A 232 -13.96 -10.98 9.02
C PHE A 232 -13.58 -12.25 8.26
N LEU A 233 -12.99 -12.10 7.09
CA LEU A 233 -12.40 -13.17 6.31
C LEU A 233 -10.95 -12.82 6.01
N ASP A 234 -10.03 -13.65 6.47
CA ASP A 234 -8.60 -13.40 6.33
C ASP A 234 -7.84 -14.72 6.17
N LEU A 235 -6.76 -14.73 5.39
CA LEU A 235 -5.88 -15.91 5.31
C LEU A 235 -4.98 -16.05 6.54
N THR A 236 -4.73 -14.94 7.23
CA THR A 236 -3.73 -14.78 8.30
C THR A 236 -4.36 -14.94 9.69
N PRO A 237 -4.14 -16.07 10.41
CA PRO A 237 -4.82 -16.33 11.69
C PRO A 237 -4.58 -15.27 12.79
N PRO A 238 -3.34 -14.74 12.99
CA PRO A 238 -3.11 -13.68 13.96
C PRO A 238 -3.96 -12.42 13.73
N PHE A 239 -4.27 -12.09 12.48
CA PHE A 239 -5.08 -10.93 12.13
C PHE A 239 -6.55 -11.16 12.49
N VAL A 240 -7.12 -12.33 12.20
CA VAL A 240 -8.49 -12.67 12.62
C VAL A 240 -8.69 -12.47 14.12
N LYS A 241 -7.71 -12.88 14.94
CA LYS A 241 -7.77 -12.67 16.39
C LYS A 241 -7.79 -11.19 16.76
N ALA A 242 -6.91 -10.38 16.16
CA ALA A 242 -6.84 -8.93 16.42
C ALA A 242 -8.11 -8.20 15.97
N GLN A 243 -8.60 -8.53 14.77
CA GLN A 243 -9.85 -8.01 14.20
C GLN A 243 -11.04 -8.26 15.11
N LEU A 244 -11.21 -9.50 15.58
CA LEU A 244 -12.30 -9.86 16.50
C LEU A 244 -12.21 -9.14 17.84
N ALA A 245 -11.01 -9.02 18.41
CA ALA A 245 -10.81 -8.28 19.65
C ALA A 245 -11.19 -6.81 19.49
N LEU A 246 -10.70 -6.16 18.42
CA LEU A 246 -10.96 -4.74 18.18
C LEU A 246 -12.43 -4.48 17.83
N ALA A 247 -13.03 -5.32 16.99
CA ALA A 247 -14.44 -5.24 16.64
C ALA A 247 -15.36 -5.44 17.84
N GLY A 248 -15.03 -6.37 18.74
CA GLY A 248 -15.73 -6.56 20.01
C GLY A 248 -15.70 -5.31 20.88
N THR A 249 -14.56 -4.63 20.99
CA THR A 249 -14.48 -3.34 21.72
C THR A 249 -15.27 -2.22 21.03
N ALA A 250 -15.41 -2.27 19.70
CA ALA A 250 -16.21 -1.33 18.92
C ALA A 250 -17.72 -1.62 18.98
N GLY A 251 -18.13 -2.70 19.67
CA GLY A 251 -19.53 -3.06 19.89
C GLY A 251 -20.10 -3.99 18.82
N TRP A 252 -19.34 -4.39 17.80
CA TRP A 252 -19.83 -5.25 16.74
C TRP A 252 -20.31 -6.60 17.28
N ARG A 253 -21.43 -7.09 16.72
CA ARG A 253 -21.66 -8.53 16.67
C ARG A 253 -20.78 -9.06 15.54
N CYS A 254 -19.71 -9.79 15.87
CA CYS A 254 -18.74 -10.23 14.88
C CYS A 254 -18.42 -11.73 14.91
N SER A 255 -17.91 -12.23 13.78
CA SER A 255 -17.33 -13.56 13.63
C SER A 255 -16.15 -13.51 12.67
N GLY A 256 -15.21 -14.45 12.79
CA GLY A 256 -14.01 -14.49 11.94
C GLY A 256 -13.87 -15.85 11.27
N MET A 257 -13.38 -15.84 10.03
CA MET A 257 -13.16 -17.04 9.23
C MET A 257 -11.76 -16.99 8.62
N GLN A 258 -10.98 -18.05 8.84
CA GLN A 258 -9.73 -18.23 8.10
C GLN A 258 -10.06 -18.85 6.74
N ALA A 259 -10.00 -18.07 5.65
CA ALA A 259 -10.34 -18.56 4.32
C ALA A 259 -9.72 -17.71 3.22
N ASN A 260 -9.65 -18.28 2.02
CA ASN A 260 -9.24 -17.56 0.81
C ASN A 260 -10.46 -16.87 0.18
N ALA A 261 -10.37 -15.56 -0.06
CA ALA A 261 -11.44 -14.77 -0.67
C ALA A 261 -11.75 -15.15 -2.12
N GLU A 262 -10.82 -15.77 -2.84
CA GLU A 262 -11.07 -16.32 -4.18
C GLU A 262 -12.10 -17.46 -4.17
N TRP A 263 -12.41 -18.01 -2.99
CA TRP A 263 -13.47 -19.00 -2.75
C TRP A 263 -14.18 -18.71 -1.43
N LEU A 264 -15.15 -17.80 -1.45
CA LEU A 264 -15.82 -17.31 -0.26
C LEU A 264 -16.64 -18.43 0.42
N PRO A 265 -16.34 -18.81 1.67
CA PRO A 265 -17.04 -19.87 2.41
C PRO A 265 -18.38 -19.40 2.99
N VAL A 266 -19.11 -18.58 2.25
CA VAL A 266 -20.42 -18.04 2.62
C VAL A 266 -21.49 -18.48 1.63
N ARG A 267 -22.74 -18.53 2.08
CA ARG A 267 -23.87 -19.00 1.27
C ARG A 267 -24.18 -18.02 0.14
N ASP A 268 -24.71 -18.55 -0.96
CA ASP A 268 -25.23 -17.76 -2.07
C ASP A 268 -26.28 -16.75 -1.58
N ALA A 269 -26.26 -15.54 -2.18
CA ALA A 269 -27.20 -14.47 -1.89
C ALA A 269 -27.48 -14.24 -0.38
N SER A 270 -26.43 -14.24 0.44
CA SER A 270 -26.54 -14.12 1.90
C SER A 270 -25.90 -12.85 2.47
N VAL A 271 -25.07 -12.15 1.70
CA VAL A 271 -24.33 -10.97 2.14
C VAL A 271 -24.99 -9.69 1.60
N ASP A 272 -25.09 -8.65 2.43
CA ASP A 272 -25.60 -7.33 2.02
C ASP A 272 -24.47 -6.43 1.53
N ILE A 273 -23.34 -6.43 2.25
CA ILE A 273 -22.19 -5.56 1.98
C ILE A 273 -20.89 -6.39 2.04
N VAL A 274 -20.00 -6.17 1.07
CA VAL A 274 -18.60 -6.63 1.14
C VAL A 274 -17.66 -5.42 1.11
N ILE A 275 -16.65 -5.40 1.95
CA ILE A 275 -15.54 -4.45 1.92
C ILE A 275 -14.27 -5.25 1.69
N ASP A 276 -13.52 -4.91 0.66
CA ASP A 276 -12.17 -5.40 0.39
C ASP A 276 -11.28 -4.17 0.24
N ASN A 277 -10.30 -4.03 1.13
CA ASN A 277 -9.45 -2.85 1.22
C ASN A 277 -7.99 -3.27 1.28
N GLU A 278 -7.25 -3.03 0.20
CA GLU A 278 -5.82 -3.31 0.07
C GLU A 278 -5.57 -4.81 0.30
N ASN A 279 -6.18 -5.65 -0.54
CA ASN A 279 -6.13 -7.11 -0.50
C ASN A 279 -6.19 -7.77 -1.90
N LEU A 280 -6.63 -7.05 -2.95
CA LEU A 280 -6.71 -7.63 -4.30
C LEU A 280 -5.32 -7.93 -4.88
N ALA A 281 -4.29 -7.17 -4.48
CA ALA A 281 -2.93 -7.33 -4.98
C ALA A 281 -2.25 -8.62 -4.48
N ASP A 282 -2.74 -9.21 -3.38
CA ASP A 282 -2.29 -10.48 -2.82
C ASP A 282 -2.97 -11.71 -3.44
N MET A 283 -3.99 -11.50 -4.28
CA MET A 283 -4.72 -12.59 -4.91
C MET A 283 -3.95 -13.19 -6.09
N THR A 284 -4.26 -14.45 -6.43
CA THR A 284 -3.52 -15.27 -7.39
C THR A 284 -3.23 -14.53 -8.71
N PRO A 285 -1.96 -14.20 -9.00
CA PRO A 285 -1.53 -13.72 -10.31
C PRO A 285 -1.17 -14.91 -11.22
N VAL A 286 -1.28 -14.73 -12.53
CA VAL A 286 -0.86 -15.73 -13.52
C VAL A 286 -0.05 -15.06 -14.61
N ASN A 287 1.20 -15.47 -14.80
CA ASN A 287 2.02 -14.99 -15.92
C ASN A 287 1.73 -15.82 -17.16
N LEU A 288 0.95 -15.27 -18.09
CA LEU A 288 0.53 -15.92 -19.33
C LEU A 288 1.44 -15.51 -20.48
N SER A 289 1.65 -16.43 -21.42
CA SER A 289 2.30 -16.11 -22.69
C SER A 289 1.29 -15.72 -23.78
N ARG A 290 1.75 -14.97 -24.78
CA ARG A 290 0.99 -14.69 -26.00
C ARG A 290 0.53 -15.96 -26.70
N GLU A 291 1.40 -16.98 -26.75
CA GLU A 291 1.11 -18.27 -27.38
C GLU A 291 -0.03 -19.00 -26.67
N GLU A 292 -0.06 -18.98 -25.34
CA GLU A 292 -1.13 -19.58 -24.53
C GLU A 292 -2.49 -18.97 -24.89
N LEU A 293 -2.57 -17.64 -25.02
CA LEU A 293 -3.79 -16.95 -25.45
C LEU A 293 -4.20 -17.30 -26.88
N GLN A 294 -3.26 -17.32 -27.82
CA GLN A 294 -3.54 -17.57 -29.24
C GLN A 294 -3.99 -19.02 -29.49
N THR A 295 -3.31 -19.97 -28.87
CA THR A 295 -3.61 -21.40 -29.03
C THR A 295 -4.79 -21.84 -28.16
N GLY A 296 -5.02 -21.14 -27.05
CA GLY A 296 -6.04 -21.52 -26.07
C GLY A 296 -5.65 -22.62 -25.11
N LYS A 297 -4.37 -22.95 -25.04
CA LYS A 297 -3.85 -24.06 -24.25
C LYS A 297 -2.92 -23.50 -23.18
N GLY A 298 -3.30 -23.67 -21.91
CA GLY A 298 -2.48 -23.30 -20.78
C GLY A 298 -1.37 -24.33 -20.52
N ARG A 299 -0.20 -23.85 -20.08
CA ARG A 299 0.95 -24.68 -19.67
C ARG A 299 0.66 -25.46 -18.38
N THR A 300 -0.22 -24.94 -17.53
CA THR A 300 -0.66 -25.55 -16.27
C THR A 300 -2.18 -25.44 -16.13
N ALA A 301 -2.77 -26.12 -15.14
CA ALA A 301 -4.20 -26.03 -14.86
C ALA A 301 -4.64 -24.60 -14.52
N VAL A 302 -3.82 -23.86 -13.76
CA VAL A 302 -4.09 -22.46 -13.39
C VAL A 302 -4.02 -21.55 -14.61
N HIS A 303 -3.07 -21.78 -15.52
CA HIS A 303 -3.00 -21.04 -16.79
C HIS A 303 -4.21 -21.34 -17.67
N GLN A 304 -4.63 -22.62 -17.74
CA GLN A 304 -5.82 -22.98 -18.51
C GLN A 304 -7.06 -22.30 -17.95
N GLU A 305 -7.22 -22.27 -16.62
CA GLU A 305 -8.34 -21.57 -16.00
C GLU A 305 -8.34 -20.06 -16.31
N ALA A 306 -7.16 -19.41 -16.28
CA ALA A 306 -7.05 -18.01 -16.68
C ALA A 306 -7.49 -17.79 -18.13
N ILE A 307 -7.05 -18.63 -19.06
CA ILE A 307 -7.46 -18.58 -20.48
C ILE A 307 -8.98 -18.81 -20.62
N ASP A 308 -9.53 -19.75 -19.86
CA ASP A 308 -10.97 -20.05 -19.89
C ASP A 308 -11.80 -18.86 -19.38
N TRP A 309 -11.35 -18.18 -18.32
CA TRP A 309 -11.96 -16.95 -17.83
C TRP A 309 -11.92 -15.85 -18.88
N ILE A 310 -10.73 -15.59 -19.45
CA ILE A 310 -10.51 -14.59 -20.50
C ILE A 310 -11.48 -14.80 -21.66
N ARG A 311 -11.62 -16.05 -22.13
CA ARG A 311 -12.55 -16.42 -23.21
C ARG A 311 -14.01 -16.25 -22.81
N ARG A 312 -14.36 -16.72 -21.60
CA ARG A 312 -15.71 -16.68 -21.08
C ARG A 312 -16.24 -15.25 -20.98
N ILE A 313 -15.44 -14.35 -20.44
CA ILE A 313 -15.80 -12.93 -20.29
C ILE A 313 -15.55 -12.12 -21.57
N ARG A 314 -14.93 -12.73 -22.60
CA ARG A 314 -14.53 -12.08 -23.85
C ARG A 314 -13.69 -10.83 -23.58
N LEU A 315 -12.68 -10.99 -22.74
CA LEU A 315 -11.82 -9.88 -22.33
C LEU A 315 -11.11 -9.29 -23.55
N PRO A 316 -11.22 -7.97 -23.80
CA PRO A 316 -10.52 -7.33 -24.89
C PRO A 316 -9.03 -7.20 -24.54
N PHE A 317 -8.17 -7.46 -25.52
CA PHE A 317 -6.74 -7.20 -25.42
C PHE A 317 -6.28 -6.28 -26.56
N ASP A 318 -5.25 -5.50 -26.27
CA ASP A 318 -4.54 -4.71 -27.28
C ASP A 318 -3.86 -5.65 -28.30
N PRO A 319 -3.91 -5.36 -29.61
CA PRO A 319 -3.12 -6.05 -30.62
C PRO A 319 -1.62 -6.16 -30.28
N ALA A 320 -1.06 -5.17 -29.57
CA ALA A 320 0.32 -5.13 -29.10
C ALA A 320 0.51 -5.85 -27.75
N LEU A 321 -0.06 -7.05 -27.61
CA LEU A 321 0.11 -7.89 -26.43
C LEU A 321 1.60 -8.24 -26.20
N PRO A 322 2.18 -8.10 -24.99
CA PRO A 322 3.52 -8.57 -24.69
C PRO A 322 3.73 -10.07 -24.94
N GLU A 323 4.97 -10.54 -24.96
CA GLU A 323 5.27 -11.98 -25.08
C GLU A 323 4.84 -12.77 -23.84
N GLU A 324 5.07 -12.20 -22.66
CA GLU A 324 4.58 -12.67 -21.36
C GLU A 324 3.96 -11.48 -20.63
N PHE A 325 2.87 -11.70 -19.90
CA PHE A 325 2.16 -10.67 -19.15
C PHE A 325 1.42 -11.27 -17.96
N VAL A 326 1.23 -10.48 -16.90
CA VAL A 326 0.48 -10.90 -15.71
C VAL A 326 -1.02 -10.69 -15.92
N PHE A 327 -1.80 -11.70 -15.57
CA PHE A 327 -3.25 -11.67 -15.51
C PHE A 327 -3.71 -11.87 -14.05
N ASN A 328 -4.57 -10.96 -13.57
CA ASN A 328 -5.15 -11.00 -12.22
C ASN A 328 -6.27 -12.07 -12.14
N LEU A 329 -5.92 -13.36 -12.14
CA LEU A 329 -6.91 -14.45 -12.05
C LEU A 329 -7.68 -14.43 -10.72
N GLY A 330 -6.98 -14.24 -9.60
CA GLY A 330 -7.58 -14.22 -8.27
C GLY A 330 -8.64 -13.12 -8.10
N PRO A 331 -8.36 -11.86 -8.49
CA PRO A 331 -9.37 -10.81 -8.49
C PRO A 331 -10.59 -11.11 -9.38
N VAL A 332 -10.42 -11.79 -10.53
CA VAL A 332 -11.54 -12.24 -11.37
C VAL A 332 -12.37 -13.34 -10.69
N ARG A 333 -11.72 -14.31 -10.02
CA ARG A 333 -12.42 -15.33 -9.21
C ARG A 333 -13.21 -14.66 -8.09
N PHE A 334 -12.60 -13.69 -7.40
CA PHE A 334 -13.25 -12.96 -6.34
C PHE A 334 -14.49 -12.19 -6.83
N LEU A 335 -14.43 -11.51 -7.99
CA LEU A 335 -15.63 -10.89 -8.59
C LEU A 335 -16.76 -11.90 -8.84
N SER A 336 -16.42 -13.11 -9.32
CA SER A 336 -17.40 -14.19 -9.50
C SER A 336 -18.01 -14.63 -8.16
N GLU A 337 -17.19 -14.72 -7.11
CA GLU A 337 -17.67 -15.06 -5.77
C GLU A 337 -18.54 -13.95 -5.17
N LEU A 338 -18.18 -12.68 -5.33
CA LEU A 338 -19.03 -11.54 -4.97
C LEU A 338 -20.39 -11.64 -5.67
N TRP A 339 -20.41 -11.96 -6.97
CA TRP A 339 -21.65 -12.15 -7.72
C TRP A 339 -22.50 -13.27 -7.12
N ARG A 340 -21.89 -14.37 -6.69
CA ARG A 340 -22.59 -15.50 -6.06
C ARG A 340 -23.17 -15.13 -4.68
N VAL A 341 -22.37 -14.51 -3.82
CA VAL A 341 -22.70 -14.35 -2.39
C VAL A 341 -23.54 -13.13 -2.07
N LEU A 342 -23.45 -12.07 -2.88
CA LEU A 342 -24.24 -10.86 -2.68
C LEU A 342 -25.72 -11.14 -2.97
N LYS A 343 -26.57 -10.62 -2.09
CA LYS A 343 -28.02 -10.55 -2.34
C LYS A 343 -28.31 -9.69 -3.57
N PRO A 344 -29.49 -9.83 -4.21
CA PRO A 344 -29.99 -8.80 -5.12
C PRO A 344 -30.06 -7.45 -4.38
N GLY A 345 -29.46 -6.40 -4.95
CA GLY A 345 -29.25 -5.10 -4.30
C GLY A 345 -28.10 -5.05 -3.30
N GLY A 346 -27.37 -6.16 -3.12
CA GLY A 346 -26.15 -6.22 -2.32
C GLY A 346 -25.00 -5.51 -3.02
N ARG A 347 -24.05 -5.02 -2.22
CA ARG A 347 -22.99 -4.11 -2.68
C ARG A 347 -21.62 -4.56 -2.24
N ALA A 348 -20.60 -4.23 -3.02
CA ALA A 348 -19.20 -4.39 -2.64
C ALA A 348 -18.41 -3.11 -2.94
N ILE A 349 -17.40 -2.83 -2.13
CA ILE A 349 -16.38 -1.82 -2.42
C ILE A 349 -15.02 -2.51 -2.37
N LEU A 350 -14.26 -2.34 -3.44
CA LEU A 350 -12.94 -2.90 -3.62
C LEU A 350 -11.96 -1.73 -3.76
N ILE A 351 -10.91 -1.71 -2.94
CA ILE A 351 -9.91 -0.64 -2.92
C ILE A 351 -8.54 -1.29 -3.06
N GLU A 352 -7.79 -0.93 -4.11
CA GLU A 352 -6.43 -1.44 -4.32
C GLU A 352 -5.59 -0.52 -5.21
N PHE A 353 -4.26 -0.59 -5.10
CA PHE A 353 -3.36 -0.02 -6.09
C PHE A 353 -3.39 -0.77 -7.43
N GLY A 354 -3.23 -0.03 -8.53
CA GLY A 354 -3.14 -0.65 -9.83
C GLY A 354 -3.26 0.31 -11.01
N VAL A 355 -3.40 -0.30 -12.18
CA VAL A 355 -3.27 0.37 -13.48
C VAL A 355 -4.55 0.26 -14.30
N GLU A 356 -4.72 1.19 -15.24
CA GLU A 356 -5.80 1.16 -16.25
C GLU A 356 -5.25 0.88 -17.66
N THR A 357 -3.95 1.11 -17.85
CA THR A 357 -3.24 1.02 -19.13
C THR A 357 -2.01 0.15 -18.97
N GLY A 358 -1.69 -0.67 -19.96
CA GLY A 358 -0.57 -1.60 -19.88
C GLY A 358 -0.92 -2.86 -19.09
N TRP A 359 0.07 -3.43 -18.41
CA TRP A 359 -0.02 -4.73 -17.76
C TRP A 359 0.44 -4.63 -16.32
N PRO A 360 -0.15 -5.42 -15.40
CA PRO A 360 0.28 -5.47 -14.02
C PRO A 360 1.78 -5.72 -13.87
N GLU A 361 2.43 -4.88 -13.07
CA GLU A 361 3.80 -5.10 -12.64
C GLU A 361 3.84 -5.71 -11.22
N PRO A 362 4.88 -6.51 -10.90
CA PRO A 362 5.10 -6.99 -9.55
C PRO A 362 5.59 -5.86 -8.64
N VAL A 363 5.00 -5.75 -7.45
CA VAL A 363 5.45 -4.90 -6.35
C VAL A 363 6.10 -5.79 -5.30
N LYS A 364 7.42 -5.68 -5.15
CA LYS A 364 8.18 -6.46 -4.17
C LYS A 364 8.01 -5.84 -2.80
N LEU A 365 7.73 -6.65 -1.79
CA LEU A 365 7.67 -6.22 -0.40
C LEU A 365 8.57 -7.11 0.47
N PRO A 366 8.87 -6.72 1.72
CA PRO A 366 9.61 -7.54 2.66
C PRO A 366 8.94 -8.88 2.99
N GLY A 367 9.19 -9.91 2.17
CA GLY A 367 8.75 -11.30 2.42
C GLY A 367 7.81 -11.87 1.36
N HIS A 368 7.14 -11.01 0.58
CA HIS A 368 6.22 -11.41 -0.48
C HIS A 368 6.26 -10.44 -1.69
N THR A 369 5.55 -10.81 -2.75
CA THR A 369 5.38 -9.98 -3.94
C THR A 369 3.89 -9.82 -4.21
N GLU A 370 3.42 -8.58 -4.19
CA GLU A 370 2.09 -8.20 -4.65
C GLU A 370 2.10 -7.89 -6.15
N TYR A 371 0.92 -7.87 -6.75
CA TYR A 371 0.78 -7.53 -8.18
C TYR A 371 -0.30 -6.49 -8.39
N GLU A 372 0.04 -5.47 -9.18
CA GLU A 372 -0.91 -4.41 -9.53
C GLU A 372 -2.24 -4.98 -10.08
N VAL A 373 -3.35 -4.34 -9.75
CA VAL A 373 -4.65 -4.72 -10.32
C VAL A 373 -4.86 -4.02 -11.66
N GLN A 374 -5.18 -4.77 -12.73
CA GLN A 374 -5.59 -4.19 -14.00
C GLN A 374 -7.10 -3.87 -13.99
N TYR A 375 -7.41 -2.62 -13.67
CA TYR A 375 -8.79 -2.15 -13.46
C TYR A 375 -9.64 -2.14 -14.73
N THR A 376 -9.05 -1.98 -15.91
CA THR A 376 -9.80 -2.09 -17.17
C THR A 376 -10.36 -3.51 -17.33
N HIS A 377 -9.59 -4.53 -16.95
CA HIS A 377 -10.04 -5.92 -16.98
C HIS A 377 -11.06 -6.24 -15.89
N MET A 378 -10.84 -5.74 -14.67
CA MET A 378 -11.76 -5.92 -13.55
C MET A 378 -13.14 -5.33 -13.84
N ARG A 379 -13.19 -4.11 -14.37
CA ARG A 379 -14.46 -3.45 -14.73
C ARG A 379 -15.18 -4.19 -15.86
N HIS A 380 -14.43 -4.71 -16.84
CA HIS A 380 -15.00 -5.55 -17.89
C HIS A 380 -15.61 -6.84 -17.31
N ALA A 381 -14.88 -7.55 -16.45
CA ALA A 381 -15.36 -8.75 -15.78
C ALA A 381 -16.60 -8.48 -14.92
N ALA A 382 -16.60 -7.38 -14.15
CA ALA A 382 -17.73 -6.98 -13.31
C ALA A 382 -19.00 -6.72 -14.14
N ARG A 383 -18.89 -5.96 -15.23
CA ARG A 383 -20.01 -5.69 -16.15
C ARG A 383 -20.49 -6.96 -16.84
N TRP A 384 -19.57 -7.85 -17.23
CA TRP A 384 -19.92 -9.14 -17.83
C TRP A 384 -20.70 -10.03 -16.87
N LEU A 385 -20.34 -10.05 -15.58
CA LEU A 385 -21.09 -10.76 -14.53
C LEU A 385 -22.47 -10.16 -14.29
N GLY A 386 -22.67 -8.88 -14.63
CA GLY A 386 -23.94 -8.17 -14.52
C GLY A 386 -23.99 -7.14 -13.40
N PHE A 387 -22.85 -6.79 -12.80
CA PHE A 387 -22.79 -5.71 -11.82
C PHE A 387 -23.04 -4.34 -12.45
N GLN A 388 -23.66 -3.44 -11.69
CA GLN A 388 -23.52 -2.01 -11.90
C GLN A 388 -22.25 -1.57 -11.18
N GLU A 389 -21.31 -0.96 -11.91
CA GLU A 389 -20.02 -0.55 -11.35
C GLU A 389 -19.81 0.95 -11.41
N GLN A 390 -19.12 1.49 -10.40
CA GLN A 390 -18.56 2.83 -10.40
C GLN A 390 -17.07 2.74 -10.06
N TYR A 391 -16.29 3.65 -10.60
CA TYR A 391 -14.84 3.64 -10.49
C TYR A 391 -14.30 5.06 -10.28
N ALA A 392 -13.39 5.22 -9.32
CA ALA A 392 -12.75 6.49 -9.03
C ALA A 392 -11.37 6.28 -8.38
N PRO A 393 -10.45 7.26 -8.48
CA PRO A 393 -9.23 7.24 -7.66
C PRO A 393 -9.55 7.42 -6.17
N LEU A 394 -8.80 6.74 -5.30
CA LEU A 394 -9.03 6.76 -3.85
C LEU A 394 -9.01 8.17 -3.23
N PRO A 395 -8.08 9.09 -3.57
CA PRO A 395 -8.12 10.47 -3.08
C PRO A 395 -9.45 11.19 -3.30
N ALA A 396 -10.11 10.93 -4.43
CA ALA A 396 -11.40 11.55 -4.74
C ALA A 396 -12.51 11.00 -3.84
N VAL A 397 -12.52 9.69 -3.58
CA VAL A 397 -13.46 9.04 -2.67
C VAL A 397 -13.27 9.53 -1.23
N LEU A 398 -12.02 9.71 -0.81
CA LEU A 398 -11.68 10.22 0.51
C LEU A 398 -11.84 11.74 0.66
N MET A 399 -12.18 12.44 -0.42
CA MET A 399 -12.29 13.91 -0.46
C MET A 399 -11.02 14.61 0.07
N MET A 400 -9.86 14.04 -0.25
CA MET A 400 -8.57 14.58 0.18
C MET A 400 -8.25 15.86 -0.57
N LYS A 401 -7.71 16.84 0.16
CA LYS A 401 -7.21 18.07 -0.47
C LYS A 401 -5.83 17.78 -1.08
N PRO A 402 -5.68 17.83 -2.41
CA PRO A 402 -4.51 17.31 -3.11
C PRO A 402 -3.20 18.01 -2.69
N ASP A 403 -3.28 19.28 -2.32
CA ASP A 403 -2.18 20.16 -1.92
C ASP A 403 -1.74 20.01 -0.46
N THR A 404 -2.40 19.17 0.33
CA THR A 404 -2.05 18.94 1.74
C THR A 404 -0.63 18.39 1.84
N GLN A 405 0.23 19.08 2.56
CA GLN A 405 1.61 18.68 2.75
C GLN A 405 1.71 17.65 3.90
N VAL A 406 2.22 16.48 3.58
CA VAL A 406 2.43 15.37 4.52
C VAL A 406 3.89 14.93 4.49
N LEU A 407 4.38 14.52 5.67
CA LEU A 407 5.73 14.04 5.87
C LEU A 407 5.96 12.81 5.01
N CYS A 408 7.12 12.74 4.34
CA CYS A 408 7.49 11.55 3.62
C CYS A 408 7.52 10.32 4.55
N THR A 409 7.00 9.19 4.07
CA THR A 409 6.96 7.94 4.85
C THR A 409 8.37 7.53 5.28
N GLY A 410 9.38 7.78 4.44
CA GLY A 410 10.77 7.54 4.76
C GLY A 410 11.25 8.30 6.00
N ALA A 411 10.89 9.58 6.12
CA ALA A 411 11.21 10.43 7.26
C ALA A 411 10.48 9.97 8.54
N ALA A 412 9.24 9.48 8.42
CA ALA A 412 8.49 8.96 9.56
C ALA A 412 9.20 7.75 10.22
N TYR A 413 9.70 6.80 9.43
CA TYR A 413 10.48 5.67 9.96
C TYR A 413 11.77 6.10 10.65
N ALA A 414 12.51 7.04 10.03
CA ALA A 414 13.72 7.60 10.62
C ALA A 414 13.44 8.23 11.99
N ILE A 415 12.40 9.07 12.07
CA ILE A 415 11.98 9.70 13.32
C ILE A 415 11.57 8.65 14.36
N GLN A 416 10.84 7.61 13.97
CA GLN A 416 10.44 6.53 14.87
C GLN A 416 11.64 5.89 15.56
N ARG A 417 12.74 5.68 14.83
CA ARG A 417 13.97 5.10 15.40
C ARG A 417 14.59 6.01 16.45
N PHE A 418 14.62 7.32 16.24
CA PHE A 418 15.09 8.27 17.25
C PHE A 418 14.17 8.33 18.48
N CYS A 419 12.85 8.26 18.28
CA CYS A 419 11.88 8.19 19.37
C CYS A 419 12.08 6.92 20.19
N ARG A 420 12.21 5.75 19.53
CA ARG A 420 12.47 4.46 20.17
C ARG A 420 13.78 4.46 20.97
N ALA A 421 14.85 5.03 20.43
CA ALA A 421 16.13 5.16 21.14
C ALA A 421 16.03 6.04 22.40
N GLN A 422 15.06 6.94 22.46
CA GLN A 422 14.74 7.77 23.63
C GLN A 422 13.64 7.19 24.51
N GLY A 423 13.16 5.97 24.24
CA GLY A 423 12.06 5.35 24.97
C GLY A 423 10.71 6.06 24.79
N LYS A 424 10.54 6.81 23.68
CA LYS A 424 9.31 7.52 23.34
C LYS A 424 8.53 6.78 22.24
N PRO A 425 7.20 6.69 22.36
CA PRO A 425 6.37 6.14 21.29
C PRO A 425 6.33 7.13 20.11
N PHE A 426 6.29 6.59 18.90
CA PHE A 426 6.02 7.33 17.68
C PHE A 426 5.38 6.40 16.66
N ALA A 427 4.26 6.82 16.07
CA ALA A 427 3.49 6.03 15.13
C ALA A 427 3.87 6.40 13.70
N ILE A 428 3.96 5.43 12.80
CA ILE A 428 4.13 5.72 11.37
C ILE A 428 2.79 6.19 10.81
N ARG A 429 2.72 7.45 10.36
CA ARG A 429 1.50 8.13 9.87
C ARG A 429 1.85 9.17 8.81
N ALA A 430 0.84 9.58 8.05
CA ALA A 430 0.90 10.71 7.13
C ALA A 430 0.80 12.06 7.88
N TYR A 431 1.86 12.46 8.59
CA TYR A 431 1.84 13.67 9.41
C TYR A 431 1.90 14.95 8.58
N THR A 432 0.96 15.87 8.78
CA THR A 432 1.20 17.28 8.45
C THR A 432 2.21 17.89 9.43
N GLU A 433 2.78 19.05 9.10
CA GLU A 433 3.73 19.75 9.98
C GLU A 433 3.12 20.06 11.36
N THR A 434 1.84 20.46 11.40
CA THR A 434 1.14 20.77 12.65
C THR A 434 0.97 19.52 13.52
N GLU A 435 0.65 18.38 12.91
CA GLU A 435 0.52 17.11 13.62
C GLU A 435 1.86 16.56 14.08
N LEU A 436 2.91 16.69 13.25
CA LEU A 436 4.26 16.29 13.62
C LEU A 436 4.77 17.12 14.81
N THR A 437 4.49 18.43 14.80
CA THR A 437 4.80 19.34 15.91
C THR A 437 4.14 18.88 17.20
N ARG A 438 2.87 18.48 17.14
CA ARG A 438 2.13 17.95 18.30
C ARG A 438 2.71 16.62 18.79
N ALA A 439 3.09 15.73 17.87
CA ALA A 439 3.62 14.41 18.20
C ALA A 439 5.02 14.46 18.82
N LEU A 440 5.89 15.34 18.32
CA LEU A 440 7.30 15.39 18.73
C LEU A 440 7.62 16.49 19.75
N GLY A 441 6.82 17.55 19.81
CA GLY A 441 7.03 18.71 20.68
C GLY A 441 8.47 19.25 20.56
N GLY A 442 9.16 19.35 21.70
CA GLY A 442 10.54 19.85 21.76
C GLY A 442 11.60 19.01 21.04
N MET A 443 11.24 17.83 20.50
CA MET A 443 12.14 17.05 19.64
C MET A 443 12.17 17.56 18.20
N LEU A 444 11.07 18.10 17.67
CA LEU A 444 10.99 18.52 16.27
C LEU A 444 12.06 19.57 15.88
N PRO A 445 12.31 20.63 16.67
CA PRO A 445 13.33 21.63 16.33
C PRO A 445 14.77 21.07 16.29
N LYS A 446 14.99 19.88 16.84
CA LYS A 446 16.28 19.17 16.84
C LYS A 446 16.45 18.25 15.63
N LEU A 447 15.40 18.09 14.81
CA LEU A 447 15.45 17.30 13.60
C LEU A 447 15.81 18.19 12.41
N SER A 448 16.51 17.63 11.44
CA SER A 448 16.77 18.28 10.15
C SER A 448 16.62 17.26 9.04
N GLY A 449 16.20 17.73 7.86
CA GLY A 449 15.91 16.86 6.71
C GLY A 449 14.47 16.33 6.67
N CYS A 450 13.53 16.89 7.44
CA CYS A 450 12.11 16.56 7.27
C CYS A 450 11.63 17.08 5.92
N HIS A 451 11.24 16.17 5.03
CA HIS A 451 10.69 16.49 3.71
C HIS A 451 9.18 16.24 3.69
N TYR A 452 8.46 17.16 3.07
CA TYR A 452 7.01 17.10 2.92
C TYR A 452 6.65 17.09 1.45
N HIS A 453 5.62 16.33 1.13
CA HIS A 453 5.05 16.23 -0.20
C HIS A 453 3.57 16.54 -0.15
N ALA A 454 3.04 17.10 -1.24
CA ALA A 454 1.60 17.12 -1.43
C ALA A 454 1.07 15.67 -1.40
N VAL A 455 -0.09 15.41 -0.79
CA VAL A 455 -0.70 14.07 -0.85
C VAL A 455 -0.98 13.63 -2.29
N SER A 456 -1.07 14.58 -3.22
CA SER A 456 -1.19 14.29 -4.64
C SER A 456 0.11 14.00 -5.37
N ASP A 457 1.26 14.27 -4.74
CA ASP A 457 2.55 13.99 -5.32
C ASP A 457 2.74 12.47 -5.41
N PRO A 458 2.92 11.91 -6.62
CA PRO A 458 3.13 10.49 -6.78
C PRO A 458 4.45 10.02 -6.16
N ALA A 459 5.35 10.92 -5.75
CA ALA A 459 6.58 10.58 -5.03
C ALA A 459 6.34 10.17 -3.57
N TRP A 460 5.25 10.65 -2.94
CA TRP A 460 5.00 10.36 -1.52
C TRP A 460 4.59 8.91 -1.24
N PHE A 461 3.44 8.51 -1.79
CA PHE A 461 2.86 7.19 -1.58
C PHE A 461 2.16 6.65 -2.85
N GLY A 462 2.29 7.36 -3.98
CA GLY A 462 1.55 6.99 -5.19
C GLY A 462 0.03 6.94 -4.97
N LEU A 463 -0.53 7.78 -4.10
CA LEU A 463 -1.91 7.61 -3.63
C LEU A 463 -2.97 7.63 -4.77
N TRP A 464 -2.67 8.30 -5.88
CA TRP A 464 -3.52 8.29 -7.08
C TRP A 464 -3.49 6.98 -7.86
N ASP A 465 -2.52 6.11 -7.60
CA ASP A 465 -2.43 4.76 -8.13
C ASP A 465 -3.41 3.82 -7.43
N PHE A 466 -3.86 4.15 -6.21
CA PHE A 466 -4.98 3.50 -5.53
C PHE A 466 -6.33 3.89 -6.14
N LYS A 467 -7.14 2.87 -6.43
CA LYS A 467 -8.44 3.01 -7.06
C LYS A 467 -9.51 2.36 -6.22
N VAL A 468 -10.73 2.82 -6.43
CA VAL A 468 -11.94 2.33 -5.78
C VAL A 468 -12.88 1.85 -6.86
N MET A 469 -13.31 0.60 -6.75
CA MET A 469 -14.38 0.04 -7.56
C MET A 469 -15.56 -0.31 -6.65
N VAL A 470 -16.68 0.38 -6.86
CA VAL A 470 -17.96 0.10 -6.21
C VAL A 470 -18.81 -0.77 -7.11
N LEU A 471 -19.36 -1.85 -6.57
CA LEU A 471 -20.19 -2.82 -7.27
C LEU A 471 -21.57 -2.90 -6.61
N GLU A 472 -22.63 -2.86 -7.42
CA GLU A 472 -23.99 -3.17 -6.99
C GLU A 472 -24.53 -4.32 -7.83
N LYS A 473 -24.96 -5.39 -7.16
CA LYS A 473 -25.68 -6.48 -7.81
C LYS A 473 -27.11 -6.00 -8.07
N PRO A 474 -27.60 -5.98 -9.32
CA PRO A 474 -28.94 -5.50 -9.61
C PRO A 474 -29.98 -6.16 -8.70
N GLY A 475 -30.87 -5.33 -8.14
CA GLY A 475 -32.02 -5.82 -7.39
C GLY A 475 -32.87 -6.74 -8.27
N ALA A 476 -33.62 -7.66 -7.65
CA ALA A 476 -34.71 -8.31 -8.36
C ALA A 476 -35.64 -7.19 -8.86
N ALA A 477 -36.02 -7.21 -10.15
CA ALA A 477 -37.06 -6.33 -10.66
C ALA A 477 -38.20 -6.30 -9.63
N PRO A 478 -38.76 -5.11 -9.29
CA PRO A 478 -39.80 -5.03 -8.27
C PRO A 478 -40.83 -6.10 -8.60
N ARG A 479 -41.03 -7.06 -7.69
CA ARG A 479 -42.08 -8.07 -7.88
C ARG A 479 -43.34 -7.25 -8.18
N PRO A 480 -44.00 -7.43 -9.32
CA PRO A 480 -45.24 -6.73 -9.58
C PRO A 480 -46.12 -7.00 -8.37
N ALA A 481 -46.47 -5.93 -7.65
CA ALA A 481 -47.34 -6.03 -6.50
C ALA A 481 -48.72 -6.41 -7.04
N ILE A 482 -48.99 -7.71 -7.14
CA ILE A 482 -50.31 -8.21 -7.52
C ILE A 482 -51.22 -7.96 -6.30
N LYS A 483 -51.93 -6.83 -6.32
CA LYS A 483 -53.13 -6.66 -5.52
C LYS A 483 -54.32 -7.10 -6.38
N GLU A 484 -54.79 -8.32 -6.17
CA GLU A 484 -56.10 -8.70 -6.66
C GLU A 484 -57.17 -7.97 -5.84
N THR A 485 -57.91 -7.10 -6.50
CA THR A 485 -59.14 -6.53 -5.95
C THR A 485 -60.21 -6.67 -7.02
N LYS A 486 -61.20 -7.55 -6.78
CA LYS A 486 -62.42 -7.72 -7.59
C LYS A 486 -62.20 -7.90 -9.10
N GLY A 487 -61.36 -8.86 -9.50
CA GLY A 487 -61.40 -9.42 -10.85
C GLY A 487 -60.81 -8.58 -11.99
N PHE A 488 -60.08 -7.48 -11.72
CA PHE A 488 -59.37 -6.72 -12.77
C PHE A 488 -57.87 -6.60 -12.47
N ARG A 489 -57.04 -6.98 -13.45
CA ARG A 489 -55.57 -6.81 -13.42
C ARG A 489 -55.20 -5.44 -14.00
N TRP A 490 -54.55 -4.60 -13.20
CA TRP A 490 -53.92 -3.36 -13.66
C TRP A 490 -52.40 -3.45 -13.53
N TYR A 491 -51.69 -3.18 -14.62
CA TYR A 491 -50.25 -2.96 -14.59
C TYR A 491 -50.00 -1.53 -14.10
N SER A 492 -49.22 -1.37 -13.04
CA SER A 492 -48.58 -0.08 -12.74
C SER A 492 -47.09 -0.26 -12.95
N GLN A 493 -46.56 0.35 -14.00
CA GLN A 493 -45.12 0.61 -14.10
C GLN A 493 -44.85 1.83 -13.21
N ARG A 494 -43.98 1.66 -12.22
CA ARG A 494 -43.27 2.76 -11.56
C ARG A 494 -41.80 2.49 -11.70
#